data_AF-S5TH56-F1
#
_entry.id   AF-S5TH56-F1
#
_cell.length_a   1.000
_cell.length_b   1.000
_cell.length_c   1.000
_cell.angle_alpha   90.00
_cell.angle_beta   90.00
_cell.angle_gamma   90.00
#
_symmetry.space_group_name_H-M   'P 1'
#
loop_
_entity.id
_entity.type
_entity.pdbx_description
1 polymer ?
#
loop_
_entity_poly.entity_id
_entity_poly.type
_entity_poly.pdbx_seq_one_letter_code
_entity_poly.pdbx_strand_id
1 'polypeptide(L)' 'MALAVNINTADADDIAKELKGVGPAKAEAIVNYREKNGAFKSLKELTKIKGIGASTVDKNRENIQLDVM' A
#
# COMPACT_ATOMS: atom_id res chain seq x y z
N MET A 1 -3.10 14.55 -13.27
CA MET A 1 -2.15 13.44 -13.39
C MET A 1 -2.09 12.78 -12.03
N ALA A 2 -2.68 11.59 -11.88
CA ALA A 2 -2.65 10.87 -10.61
C ALA A 2 -1.37 10.04 -10.55
N LEU A 3 -0.48 10.35 -9.60
CA LEU A 3 0.74 9.60 -9.29
C LEU A 3 0.40 8.43 -8.34
N ALA A 4 -0.62 7.64 -8.67
CA ALA A 4 -1.00 6.53 -7.79
C ALA A 4 0.09 5.46 -7.83
N VAL A 5 0.55 5.02 -6.66
CA VAL A 5 1.53 3.94 -6.52
C VAL A 5 0.81 2.60 -6.51
N ASN A 6 1.30 1.67 -7.32
CA ASN A 6 0.76 0.32 -7.36
C ASN A 6 1.35 -0.52 -6.23
N ILE A 7 0.58 -0.83 -5.20
CA ILE A 7 1.08 -1.59 -4.04
C ILE A 7 1.38 -3.06 -4.35
N ASN A 8 0.92 -3.58 -5.49
CA ASN A 8 1.20 -4.95 -5.93
C ASN A 8 2.54 -5.08 -6.65
N THR A 9 3.03 -4.00 -7.26
CA THR A 9 4.27 -4.02 -8.07
C THR A 9 5.36 -3.10 -7.54
N ALA A 10 5.01 -1.99 -6.90
CA ALA A 10 5.98 -1.01 -6.41
C ALA A 10 6.82 -1.57 -5.26
N ASP A 11 8.03 -1.03 -5.12
CA ASP A 11 8.93 -1.33 -4.03
C ASP A 11 8.51 -0.63 -2.74
N ALA A 12 9.01 -1.12 -1.60
CA ALA A 12 8.71 -0.52 -0.30
C ALA A 12 9.11 0.97 -0.24
N ASP A 13 10.16 1.38 -0.94
CA ASP A 13 10.63 2.77 -0.95
C ASP A 13 9.64 3.70 -1.68
N ASP A 14 9.15 3.30 -2.86
CA ASP A 14 8.14 4.04 -3.62
C ASP A 14 6.82 4.12 -2.86
N ILE A 15 6.40 3.02 -2.24
CA ILE A 15 5.21 2.97 -1.39
C ILE A 15 5.36 3.94 -0.21
N ALA A 16 6.53 3.99 0.44
CA ALA A 16 6.77 4.90 1.56
C ALA A 16 6.84 6.38 1.14
N LYS A 17 7.30 6.66 -0.10
CA LYS A 17 7.37 8.02 -0.65
C LYS A 17 5.99 8.55 -1.03
N GLU A 18 5.17 7.75 -1.70
CA GLU A 18 3.88 8.20 -2.25
C GLU A 18 2.74 8.15 -1.21
N LEU A 19 2.82 7.24 -0.22
CA LEU A 19 1.77 7.07 0.78
C LEU A 19 2.04 7.86 2.07
N LYS A 20 1.19 8.84 2.35
CA LYS A 20 1.24 9.67 3.56
C LYS A 20 0.96 8.86 4.83
N GLY A 21 1.92 8.85 5.75
CA GLY A 21 1.82 8.12 7.02
C GLY A 21 2.13 6.62 6.90
N VAL A 22 2.63 6.18 5.74
CA VAL A 22 3.24 4.86 5.53
C VAL A 22 4.75 5.05 5.52
N GLY A 23 5.40 4.81 6.65
CA GLY A 23 6.87 4.82 6.72
C GLY A 23 7.49 3.53 6.15
N PRO A 24 8.83 3.44 6.11
CA PRO A 24 9.55 2.30 5.54
C PRO A 24 9.12 0.96 6.14
N ALA A 25 8.99 0.87 7.46
CA ALA A 25 8.54 -0.35 8.13
C ALA A 25 7.12 -0.82 7.70
N LYS A 26 6.22 0.12 7.40
CA LYS A 26 4.85 -0.21 6.96
C LYS A 26 4.84 -0.59 5.49
N ALA A 27 5.65 0.07 4.68
CA ALA A 27 5.80 -0.26 3.27
C ALA A 27 6.44 -1.64 3.07
N GLU A 28 7.49 -1.97 3.84
CA GLU A 28 8.02 -3.34 3.87
C GLU A 28 6.95 -4.35 4.28
N ALA A 29 6.10 -4.01 5.25
CA ALA A 29 5.01 -4.90 5.65
C ALA A 29 3.95 -5.08 4.54
N ILE A 30 3.75 -4.10 3.67
CA ILE A 30 2.90 -4.23 2.46
C ILE A 30 3.52 -5.25 1.49
N VAL A 31 4.81 -5.10 1.19
CA VAL A 31 5.54 -6.03 0.31
C VAL A 31 5.53 -7.45 0.88
N ASN A 32 5.86 -7.60 2.15
CA ASN A 32 5.89 -8.90 2.83
C ASN A 32 4.49 -9.53 2.93
N TYR A 33 3.44 -8.71 3.09
CA TYR A 33 2.06 -9.20 3.08
C TYR A 33 1.68 -9.75 1.70
N ARG A 34 2.00 -9.05 0.59
CA ARG A 34 1.69 -9.56 -0.76
C ARG A 34 2.49 -10.80 -1.12
N GLU A 35 3.73 -10.92 -0.65
CA GLU A 35 4.55 -12.12 -0.88
C GLU A 35 3.99 -13.34 -0.15
N LYS A 36 3.42 -13.15 1.05
CA LYS A 36 2.85 -14.24 1.86
C LYS A 36 1.40 -14.58 1.56
N ASN A 37 0.59 -13.58 1.24
CA ASN A 37 -0.86 -13.73 1.07
C ASN A 37 -1.31 -13.63 -0.41
N GLY A 38 -0.40 -13.23 -1.30
CA GLY A 38 -0.70 -12.87 -2.67
C GLY A 38 -1.07 -11.39 -2.84
N ALA A 39 -1.25 -10.96 -4.08
CA ALA A 39 -1.58 -9.59 -4.43
C ALA A 39 -2.82 -9.07 -3.70
N PHE A 40 -2.78 -7.80 -3.31
CA PHE A 40 -3.88 -7.08 -2.70
C PHE A 40 -5.04 -6.96 -3.69
N LYS A 41 -6.21 -7.48 -3.29
CA LYS A 41 -7.44 -7.39 -4.10
C LYS A 41 -8.29 -6.18 -3.72
N SER A 42 -8.02 -5.57 -2.58
CA SER A 42 -8.80 -4.44 -2.07
C SER A 42 -7.98 -3.60 -1.10
N LEU A 43 -8.26 -2.28 -1.07
CA LEU A 43 -7.63 -1.35 -0.14
C LEU A 43 -7.86 -1.74 1.32
N LYS A 44 -8.97 -2.42 1.61
CA LYS A 44 -9.29 -2.95 2.94
C LYS A 44 -8.29 -3.98 3.45
N GLU A 45 -7.55 -4.64 2.57
CA GLU A 45 -6.51 -5.58 2.99
C GLU A 45 -5.28 -4.88 3.56
N LEU A 46 -5.03 -3.62 3.18
CA LEU A 46 -3.99 -2.81 3.80
C LEU A 46 -4.25 -2.61 5.29
N THR A 47 -5.52 -2.59 5.74
CA THR A 47 -5.83 -2.47 7.17
C THR A 47 -5.51 -3.73 7.98
N LYS A 48 -5.17 -4.85 7.31
CA LYS A 48 -4.66 -6.06 7.99
C LYS A 48 -3.19 -5.90 8.40
N ILE A 49 -2.49 -4.90 7.85
CA ILE A 49 -1.08 -4.67 8.13
C ILE A 49 -0.95 -3.88 9.42
N LYS A 50 -0.12 -4.38 10.34
CA LYS A 50 0.13 -3.75 11.64
C LYS A 50 0.67 -2.32 11.42
N GLY A 51 -0.07 -1.33 11.91
CA GLY A 51 0.29 0.10 11.80
C GLY A 51 -0.30 0.82 10.58
N ILE A 52 -1.03 0.13 9.71
CA ILE A 52 -1.86 0.74 8.67
C ILE A 52 -3.32 0.62 9.11
N GLY A 53 -3.91 1.73 9.55
CA GLY A 53 -5.32 1.80 9.94
C GLY A 53 -6.20 2.29 8.79
N ALA A 54 -7.52 2.22 8.99
CA ALA A 54 -8.50 2.78 8.05
C ALA A 54 -8.23 4.26 7.73
N SER A 55 -7.81 5.07 8.73
CA SER A 55 -7.47 6.48 8.50
C SER A 55 -6.26 6.68 7.58
N THR A 56 -5.29 5.76 7.58
CA THR A 56 -4.14 5.82 6.67
C THR A 56 -4.57 5.43 5.26
N VAL A 57 -5.38 4.38 5.14
CA VAL A 57 -5.90 3.94 3.83
C VAL A 57 -6.77 5.03 3.21
N ASP A 58 -7.68 5.62 3.97
CA ASP A 58 -8.59 6.65 3.48
C ASP A 58 -7.84 7.90 2.98
N LYS A 59 -6.81 8.35 3.71
CA LYS A 59 -5.94 9.46 3.30
C LYS A 59 -5.15 9.19 2.01
N ASN A 60 -4.92 7.93 1.69
CA ASN A 60 -4.10 7.52 0.55
C ASN A 60 -4.90 6.83 -0.54
N ARG A 61 -6.22 6.72 -0.42
CA ARG A 61 -7.09 5.98 -1.36
C ARG A 61 -6.92 6.44 -2.80
N GLU A 62 -6.62 7.73 -2.99
CA GLU A 62 -6.43 8.35 -4.31
C GLU A 62 -5.02 8.12 -4.87
N ASN A 63 -4.07 7.75 -3.99
CA ASN A 63 -2.68 7.46 -4.32
C ASN A 63 -2.39 5.96 -4.38
N ILE A 64 -3.36 5.08 -4.12
CA ILE A 64 -3.15 3.63 -4.15
C ILE A 64 -3.80 3.03 -5.38
N GLN A 65 -3.00 2.33 -6.18
CA GLN A 65 -3.47 1.47 -7.26
C GLN A 65 -3.31 0.00 -6.87
N LEU A 66 -4.32 -0.80 -7.23
CA LEU A 66 -4.30 -2.26 -7.13
C LEU A 66 -4.19 -2.94 -8.50
N ASP A 67 -4.45 -2.17 -9.55
CA ASP A 67 -4.73 -2.66 -10.88
C ASP A 67 -3.44 -3.07 -11.59
N VAL A 68 -3.48 -4.24 -12.24
CA VAL A 68 -2.48 -4.68 -13.20
C VAL A 68 -3.21 -4.73 -14.55
N MET A 69 -3.28 -3.59 -15.22
CA MET A 69 -3.63 -3.51 -16.65
C MET A 69 -2.67 -2.55 -17.35
#